data_AF-A0A0F5LEI1-F1
#
_entry.id   AF-A0A0F5LEI1-F1
#
_cell.length_a   1.000
_cell.length_b   1.000
_cell.length_c   1.000
_cell.angle_alpha   90.00
_cell.angle_beta   90.00
_cell.angle_gamma   90.00
#
_symmetry.space_group_name_H-M   'P 1'
#
loop_
_entity.id
_entity.type
_entity.pdbx_description
1 polymer ?
#
loop_
_entity_poly.entity_id
_entity_poly.type
_entity_poly.pdbx_seq_one_letter_code
_entity_poly.pdbx_strand_id
1 'polypeptide(L)'
;MPAMQEVLQLVGRLNYVWTNTESLFIYLIAHLMGTSKEAAIVVFLTLNTTRARLDLIERLAKLPSTNADDRSKVLGFAKRLGREARLRNKYNHCIYSFDAAGSVASTQLMRIADINDDLRYGKTEALDDAEMARIEETIHAIGAVNKDIWSFLHLHHIQA
;
A
#
# COMPACT_ATOMS: atom_id res chain seq x y z
N MET A 1 -23.06 4.29 18.54
CA MET A 1 -21.58 4.28 18.51
C MET A 1 -21.06 3.77 17.16
N PRO A 2 -21.21 4.51 16.04
CA PRO A 2 -20.88 3.98 14.70
C PRO A 2 -19.49 4.39 14.19
N ALA A 3 -19.11 5.66 14.33
CA ALA A 3 -17.96 6.24 13.61
C ALA A 3 -16.60 5.61 13.97
N MET A 4 -16.28 5.40 15.25
CA MET A 4 -15.00 4.80 15.64
C MET A 4 -14.84 3.37 15.13
N GLN A 5 -15.88 2.55 15.30
CA GLN A 5 -15.87 1.16 14.86
C GLN A 5 -15.70 1.08 13.35
N GLU A 6 -16.39 1.95 12.61
CA GLU A 6 -16.31 2.04 11.16
C GLU A 6 -14.90 2.39 10.68
N VAL A 7 -14.26 3.38 11.31
CA VAL A 7 -12.88 3.79 11.00
C VAL A 7 -11.90 2.63 11.21
N LEU A 8 -11.96 1.97 12.38
CA LEU A 8 -11.08 0.85 12.70
C LEU A 8 -11.32 -0.33 11.74
N GLN A 9 -12.56 -0.57 11.33
CA GLN A 9 -12.90 -1.56 10.32
C GLN A 9 -12.30 -1.22 8.95
N LEU A 10 -12.42 0.03 8.50
CA LEU A 10 -11.85 0.47 7.23
C LEU A 10 -10.32 0.39 7.24
N VAL A 11 -9.66 0.86 8.31
CA VAL A 11 -8.19 0.76 8.44
C VAL A 11 -7.74 -0.70 8.52
N GLY A 12 -8.48 -1.56 9.22
CA GLY A 12 -8.25 -3.01 9.23
C GLY A 12 -8.35 -3.62 7.84
N ARG A 13 -9.42 -3.30 7.09
CA ARG A 13 -9.60 -3.74 5.69
C ARG A 13 -8.49 -3.23 4.78
N LEU A 14 -8.06 -1.98 4.96
CA LEU A 14 -6.95 -1.36 4.23
C LEU A 14 -5.64 -2.11 4.45
N ASN A 15 -5.33 -2.48 5.69
CA ASN A 15 -4.14 -3.26 5.99
C ASN A 15 -4.22 -4.69 5.45
N TYR A 16 -5.40 -5.32 5.53
CA TYR A 16 -5.62 -6.65 4.99
C TYR A 16 -5.41 -6.69 3.46
N VAL A 17 -6.07 -5.80 2.72
CA VAL A 17 -5.97 -5.77 1.25
C VAL A 17 -4.55 -5.40 0.81
N TRP A 18 -3.86 -4.53 1.57
CA TRP A 18 -2.47 -4.18 1.31
C TRP A 18 -1.56 -5.40 1.44
N THR A 19 -1.55 -6.07 2.60
CA THR A 19 -0.68 -7.23 2.85
C THR A 19 -0.94 -8.37 1.87
N ASN A 20 -2.21 -8.62 1.52
CA ASN A 20 -2.59 -9.62 0.51
C ASN A 20 -2.11 -9.25 -0.91
N THR A 21 -2.00 -7.94 -1.22
CA THR A 21 -1.46 -7.50 -2.52
C THR A 21 0.05 -7.51 -2.54
N GLU A 22 0.69 -7.15 -1.43
CA GLU A 22 2.13 -7.14 -1.29
C GLU A 22 2.72 -8.56 -1.36
N SER A 23 2.02 -9.59 -0.88
CA SER A 23 2.48 -10.98 -1.00
C SER A 23 2.69 -11.40 -2.47
N LEU A 24 1.93 -10.83 -3.41
CA LEU A 24 2.06 -11.14 -4.83
C LEU A 24 3.38 -10.66 -5.43
N PHE A 25 4.10 -9.77 -4.74
CA PHE A 25 5.42 -9.31 -5.15
C PHE A 25 6.42 -10.46 -5.24
N ILE A 26 6.24 -11.52 -4.45
CA ILE A 26 7.07 -12.73 -4.53
C ILE A 26 7.04 -13.28 -5.96
N TYR A 27 5.86 -13.36 -6.57
CA TYR A 27 5.69 -13.90 -7.92
C TYR A 27 6.21 -12.94 -8.99
N LEU A 28 6.02 -11.64 -8.81
CA LEU A 28 6.61 -10.63 -9.69
C LEU A 28 8.14 -10.69 -9.65
N ILE A 29 8.74 -10.83 -8.46
CA ILE A 29 10.19 -10.97 -8.29
C ILE A 29 10.67 -12.26 -8.96
N ALA A 30 10.00 -13.40 -8.73
CA ALA A 30 10.34 -14.67 -9.36
C ALA A 30 10.34 -14.58 -10.89
N HIS A 31 9.29 -13.99 -11.46
CA HIS A 31 9.14 -13.77 -12.89
C HIS A 31 10.23 -12.88 -13.47
N LEU A 32 10.43 -11.69 -12.87
CA LEU A 32 11.38 -10.71 -13.39
C LEU A 32 12.84 -11.15 -13.25
N MET A 33 13.17 -11.94 -12.22
CA MET A 33 14.50 -12.50 -12.02
C MET A 33 14.71 -13.81 -12.77
N GLY A 34 13.66 -14.44 -13.31
CA GLY A 34 13.74 -15.78 -13.91
C GLY A 34 14.19 -16.85 -12.90
N THR A 35 13.72 -16.77 -11.66
CA THR A 35 14.14 -17.65 -10.55
C THR A 35 12.97 -18.42 -9.93
N SER A 36 13.27 -19.35 -9.03
CA SER A 36 12.24 -20.12 -8.33
C SER A 36 11.48 -19.24 -7.31
N LYS A 37 10.27 -19.67 -6.95
CA LYS A 37 9.46 -19.01 -5.93
C LYS A 37 10.20 -18.94 -4.59
N GLU A 38 10.91 -19.99 -4.21
CA GLU A 38 11.64 -20.09 -2.94
C GLU A 38 12.77 -19.05 -2.88
N ALA A 39 13.51 -18.88 -3.97
CA ALA A 39 14.53 -17.84 -4.06
C ALA A 39 13.92 -16.43 -3.98
N ALA A 40 12.78 -16.21 -4.65
CA ALA A 40 12.07 -14.94 -4.58
C ALA A 40 11.50 -14.65 -3.17
N ILE A 41 11.06 -15.68 -2.43
CA ILE A 41 10.65 -15.56 -1.01
C ILE A 41 11.83 -15.07 -0.17
N VAL A 42 13.04 -15.63 -0.34
CA VAL A 42 14.23 -15.18 0.38
C VAL A 42 14.52 -13.71 0.09
N VAL A 43 14.44 -13.30 -1.18
CA VAL A 43 14.62 -11.88 -1.57
C VAL A 43 13.55 -10.99 -0.91
N PHE A 44 12.28 -11.40 -0.97
CA PHE A 44 11.17 -10.65 -0.38
C PHE A 44 11.30 -10.48 1.14
N LEU A 45 11.74 -11.53 1.85
CA LEU A 45 11.99 -11.51 3.29
C LEU A 45 13.23 -10.68 3.66
N THR A 46 14.22 -10.60 2.78
CA THR A 46 15.42 -9.79 2.99
C THR A 46 15.13 -8.28 2.90
N LEU A 47 14.16 -7.89 2.07
CA LEU A 47 13.72 -6.51 1.94
C LEU A 47 12.68 -6.17 3.02
N ASN A 48 13.14 -5.51 4.08
CA ASN A 48 12.35 -5.23 5.29
C ASN A 48 11.27 -4.14 5.15
N THR A 49 11.19 -3.46 3.99
CA THR A 49 10.20 -2.39 3.79
C THR A 49 9.50 -2.56 2.44
N THR A 50 8.22 -2.20 2.39
CA THR A 50 7.46 -2.23 1.13
C THR A 50 8.06 -1.31 0.07
N ARG A 51 8.66 -0.17 0.48
CA ARG A 51 9.38 0.71 -0.45
C ARG A 51 10.54 -0.03 -1.12
N ALA A 52 11.38 -0.71 -0.34
CA ALA A 52 12.51 -1.45 -0.90
C ALA A 52 12.06 -2.57 -1.86
N ARG A 53 10.95 -3.25 -1.54
CA ARG A 53 10.34 -4.27 -2.41
C ARG A 53 9.82 -3.68 -3.73
N LEU A 54 9.10 -2.55 -3.67
CA LEU A 54 8.64 -1.82 -4.86
C LEU A 54 9.82 -1.33 -5.71
N ASP A 55 10.84 -0.74 -5.07
CA ASP A 55 12.05 -0.27 -5.76
C ASP A 55 12.78 -1.42 -6.48
N LEU A 56 12.86 -2.59 -5.85
CA LEU A 56 13.42 -3.79 -6.50
C LEU A 56 12.61 -4.16 -7.74
N ILE A 57 11.28 -4.30 -7.61
CA ILE A 57 10.39 -4.66 -8.73
C ILE A 57 10.52 -3.67 -9.89
N GLU A 58 10.52 -2.37 -9.59
CA GLU A 58 10.70 -1.34 -10.63
C GLU A 58 12.06 -1.44 -11.33
N ARG A 59 13.13 -1.67 -10.57
CA ARG A 59 14.49 -1.81 -11.14
C ARG A 59 14.62 -3.06 -11.98
N LEU A 60 14.06 -4.18 -11.52
CA LEU A 60 14.01 -5.44 -12.27
C LEU A 60 13.22 -5.27 -13.57
N ALA A 61 12.05 -4.64 -13.54
CA ALA A 61 11.22 -4.41 -14.73
C ALA A 61 11.91 -3.51 -15.79
N LYS A 62 12.83 -2.64 -15.36
CA LYS A 62 13.61 -1.75 -16.23
C LYS A 62 14.82 -2.44 -16.88
N LEU A 63 15.12 -3.69 -16.52
CA LEU A 63 16.22 -4.42 -17.15
C LEU A 63 15.97 -4.63 -18.64
N PRO A 64 17.02 -4.62 -19.49
CA PRO A 64 16.88 -4.88 -20.92
C PRO A 64 16.27 -6.25 -21.25
N SER A 65 16.43 -7.24 -20.37
CA SER A 65 15.88 -8.59 -20.51
C SER A 65 14.36 -8.67 -20.30
N THR A 66 13.74 -7.68 -19.66
CA THR A 66 12.29 -7.64 -19.48
C THR A 66 11.61 -7.18 -20.76
N ASN A 67 10.65 -7.97 -21.26
CA ASN A 67 9.89 -7.60 -22.45
C ASN A 67 9.08 -6.29 -22.20
N ALA A 68 8.76 -5.57 -23.28
CA ALA A 68 8.18 -4.23 -23.18
C ALA A 68 6.76 -4.22 -22.55
N ASP A 69 5.96 -5.26 -22.77
CA ASP A 69 4.61 -5.37 -22.24
C ASP A 69 4.64 -5.61 -20.73
N ASP A 70 5.43 -6.58 -20.27
CA ASP A 70 5.65 -6.87 -18.85
C ASP A 70 6.21 -5.64 -18.13
N ARG A 71 7.20 -4.97 -18.73
CA ARG A 71 7.76 -3.73 -18.19
C ARG A 71 6.67 -2.69 -17.97
N SER A 72 5.84 -2.44 -18.98
CA SER A 72 4.76 -1.45 -18.90
C SER A 72 3.77 -1.79 -17.79
N LYS A 73 3.32 -3.05 -17.74
CA LYS A 73 2.35 -3.56 -16.75
C LYS A 73 2.90 -3.46 -15.33
N VAL A 74 4.10 -4.01 -15.09
CA VAL A 74 4.72 -4.05 -13.76
C VAL A 74 5.02 -2.65 -13.24
N LEU A 75 5.55 -1.75 -14.07
CA LEU A 75 5.75 -0.34 -13.68
C LEU A 75 4.41 0.36 -13.40
N GLY A 76 3.35 0.01 -14.13
CA GLY A 76 1.99 0.45 -13.84
C GLY A 76 1.50 0.01 -12.47
N PHE A 77 1.72 -1.26 -12.10
CA PHE A 77 1.37 -1.79 -10.77
C PHE A 77 2.15 -1.06 -9.66
N ALA A 78 3.47 -0.96 -9.81
CA ALA A 78 4.35 -0.34 -8.83
C ALA A 78 3.99 1.14 -8.60
N LYS A 79 3.73 1.90 -9.67
CA LYS A 79 3.30 3.30 -9.57
C LYS A 79 1.98 3.47 -8.82
N ARG A 80 0.98 2.64 -9.13
CA ARG A 80 -0.33 2.67 -8.47
C ARG A 80 -0.19 2.31 -6.99
N LEU A 81 0.50 1.21 -6.67
CA LEU A 81 0.73 0.80 -5.28
C LEU A 81 1.56 1.81 -4.50
N GLY A 82 2.58 2.41 -5.11
CA GLY A 82 3.39 3.46 -4.47
C GLY A 82 2.58 4.71 -4.10
N ARG A 83 1.52 5.03 -4.85
CA ARG A 83 0.55 6.07 -4.48
C ARG A 83 -0.28 5.64 -3.28
N GLU A 84 -0.89 4.46 -3.33
CA GLU A 84 -1.76 3.96 -2.25
C GLU A 84 -0.97 3.70 -0.95
N ALA A 85 0.31 3.35 -1.04
CA ALA A 85 1.21 3.19 0.12
C ALA A 85 1.26 4.46 0.98
N ARG A 86 1.26 5.64 0.34
CA ARG A 86 1.33 6.93 1.05
C ARG A 86 0.06 7.16 1.87
N LEU A 87 -1.11 6.85 1.29
CA LEU A 87 -2.40 6.97 1.96
C LEU A 87 -2.53 5.93 3.08
N ARG A 88 -2.15 4.67 2.81
CA ARG A 88 -2.08 3.62 3.83
C ARG A 88 -1.21 4.03 5.01
N ASN A 89 -0.04 4.62 4.75
CA ASN A 89 0.85 5.09 5.80
C ASN A 89 0.27 6.29 6.56
N LYS A 90 -0.46 7.22 5.89
CA LYS A 90 -1.20 8.32 6.55
C LYS A 90 -2.12 7.75 7.63
N TYR A 91 -2.96 6.77 7.27
CA TYR A 91 -3.98 6.23 8.18
C TYR A 91 -3.42 5.25 9.23
N ASN A 92 -2.27 4.62 9.00
CA ASN A 92 -1.65 3.74 10.00
C ASN A 92 -0.78 4.46 11.02
N HIS A 93 -0.33 5.68 10.72
CA HIS A 93 0.57 6.45 11.57
C HIS A 93 -0.04 7.75 12.08
N CYS A 94 -1.34 7.96 11.91
CA CYS A 94 -2.05 9.07 12.56
C CYS A 94 -2.48 8.70 13.99
N ILE A 95 -2.66 9.73 14.82
CA ILE A 95 -3.26 9.58 16.15
C ILE A 95 -4.76 9.78 16.00
N TYR A 96 -5.53 8.82 16.48
CA TYR A 96 -6.99 8.91 16.55
C TYR A 96 -7.37 9.51 17.90
N SER A 97 -7.95 10.71 17.90
CA SER A 97 -8.45 11.39 19.11
C SER A 97 -9.97 11.38 19.11
N PHE A 98 -10.56 11.05 20.25
CA PHE A 98 -12.00 10.95 20.42
C PHE A 98 -12.43 11.77 21.64
N ASP A 99 -13.59 12.42 21.55
CA ASP A 99 -14.19 13.11 22.70
C ASP A 99 -14.69 12.12 23.77
N ALA A 100 -15.01 12.63 24.98
CA ALA A 100 -15.49 11.82 26.11
C ALA A 100 -16.85 11.12 25.85
N ALA A 101 -17.54 11.49 24.77
CA ALA A 101 -18.82 10.91 24.35
C ALA A 101 -18.66 9.89 23.19
N GLY A 102 -17.45 9.72 22.64
CA GLY A 102 -17.17 8.86 21.49
C GLY A 102 -17.83 9.31 20.18
N SER A 103 -18.26 10.58 20.10
CA SER A 103 -19.13 11.14 19.05
C SER A 103 -18.39 11.96 18.00
N VAL A 104 -17.27 12.59 18.36
CA VAL A 104 -16.44 13.36 17.41
C VAL A 104 -15.06 12.73 17.34
N ALA A 105 -14.83 11.96 16.27
CA ALA A 105 -13.51 11.52 15.86
C ALA A 105 -12.81 12.66 15.12
N SER A 106 -12.26 13.63 15.85
CA SER A 106 -11.24 14.50 15.23
C SER A 106 -9.98 13.64 15.07
N THR A 107 -9.58 13.29 13.84
CA THR A 107 -8.23 12.78 13.66
C THR A 107 -7.28 13.95 13.86
N GLN A 108 -6.65 14.04 15.02
CA GLN A 108 -5.48 14.90 15.11
C GLN A 108 -4.38 14.23 14.31
N LEU A 109 -4.30 14.60 13.02
CA LEU A 109 -3.22 14.24 12.14
C LEU A 109 -1.97 15.02 12.59
N MET A 110 -1.48 14.66 13.76
CA MET A 110 -0.23 15.10 14.34
C MET A 110 0.91 14.50 13.52
N ARG A 111 1.07 14.98 12.29
CA ARG A 111 2.38 14.93 11.66
C ARG A 111 3.22 15.92 12.46
N ILE A 112 4.01 15.42 13.40
CA ILE A 112 5.20 16.16 13.84
C ILE A 112 6.04 16.26 12.58
N ALA A 113 5.91 17.37 11.87
CA ALA A 113 6.70 17.68 10.71
C ALA A 113 7.84 18.54 11.20
N ASP A 114 9.03 17.94 11.29
CA ASP A 114 10.28 18.68 11.47
C ASP A 114 10.55 19.45 10.18
N ILE A 115 10.12 20.71 10.13
CA ILE A 115 10.36 21.63 9.03
C ILE A 115 10.90 22.91 9.65
N ASN A 116 12.23 23.08 9.56
CA ASN A 116 12.98 24.29 9.90
C ASN A 116 12.70 24.86 11.30
N ASP A 117 13.43 24.37 12.31
CA ASP A 117 13.57 24.94 13.66
C ASP A 117 12.26 25.18 14.47
N ASP A 118 11.11 24.69 14.01
CA ASP A 118 9.81 24.94 14.63
C ASP A 118 8.97 23.66 14.72
N LEU A 119 8.71 23.20 15.96
CA LEU A 119 7.97 21.97 16.24
C LEU A 119 6.46 22.24 16.17
N ARG A 120 5.90 22.22 14.96
CA ARG A 120 4.48 22.51 14.74
C ARG A 120 3.60 21.30 15.05
N TYR A 121 2.63 21.48 15.96
CA TYR A 121 1.54 20.55 16.16
C TYR A 121 0.78 20.39 14.82
N GLY A 122 0.70 19.14 14.33
CA GLY A 122 0.21 18.83 13.00
C GLY A 122 -1.21 19.32 12.74
N LYS A 123 -1.52 19.55 11.46
CA LYS A 123 -2.84 19.97 10.97
C LYS A 123 -3.90 18.96 11.43
N THR A 124 -4.86 19.43 12.23
CA THR A 124 -6.03 18.61 12.61
C THR A 124 -6.94 18.47 11.39
N GLU A 125 -7.20 17.24 10.94
CA GLU A 125 -8.14 16.95 9.85
C GLU A 125 -9.33 16.21 10.48
N ALA A 126 -10.56 16.68 10.23
CA ALA A 126 -11.73 15.96 10.71
C ALA A 126 -11.84 14.62 9.98
N LEU A 127 -12.17 13.55 10.72
CA LEU A 127 -12.50 12.26 10.12
C LEU A 127 -13.97 12.30 9.71
N ASP A 128 -14.22 13.03 8.62
CA ASP A 128 -15.54 13.19 8.05
C ASP A 128 -15.87 12.08 7.04
N ASP A 129 -17.11 12.07 6.55
CA ASP A 129 -17.56 11.13 5.54
C ASP A 129 -16.68 11.15 4.28
N ALA A 130 -16.03 12.28 3.98
CA ALA A 130 -15.13 12.40 2.84
C ALA A 130 -13.78 11.70 3.09
N GLU A 131 -13.21 11.76 4.29
CA GLU A 131 -12.06 10.93 4.66
C GLU A 131 -12.41 9.44 4.68
N MET A 132 -13.60 9.08 5.16
CA MET A 132 -14.06 7.68 5.14
C MET A 132 -14.15 7.16 3.70
N ALA A 133 -14.76 7.92 2.80
CA ALA A 133 -14.81 7.61 1.37
C ALA A 133 -13.41 7.48 0.75
N ARG A 134 -12.45 8.33 1.15
CA ARG A 134 -11.04 8.23 0.68
C ARG A 134 -10.38 6.92 1.09
N ILE A 135 -10.65 6.41 2.29
CA ILE A 135 -10.12 5.10 2.73
C ILE A 135 -10.72 3.98 1.88
N GLU A 136 -12.03 4.02 1.62
CA GLU A 136 -12.71 3.04 0.76
C GLU A 136 -12.19 3.05 -0.68
N GLU A 137 -12.01 4.23 -1.27
CA GLU A 137 -11.41 4.39 -2.60
C GLU A 137 -10.00 3.79 -2.65
N THR A 138 -9.20 4.02 -1.60
CA THR A 138 -7.85 3.43 -1.47
C THR A 138 -7.92 1.89 -1.43
N ILE A 139 -8.85 1.33 -0.65
CA ILE A 139 -9.09 -0.11 -0.57
C ILE A 139 -9.45 -0.67 -1.95
N HIS A 140 -10.38 -0.04 -2.66
CA HIS A 140 -10.79 -0.44 -4.00
C HIS A 140 -9.66 -0.32 -5.02
N ALA A 141 -8.85 0.73 -4.95
CA ALA A 141 -7.70 0.94 -5.82
C ALA A 141 -6.64 -0.16 -5.63
N ILE A 142 -6.32 -0.51 -4.37
CA ILE A 142 -5.39 -1.62 -4.07
C ILE A 142 -5.99 -2.95 -4.56
N GLY A 143 -7.27 -3.20 -4.30
CA GLY A 143 -7.98 -4.39 -4.75
C GLY A 143 -8.01 -4.53 -6.28
N ALA A 144 -8.10 -3.42 -7.01
CA ALA A 144 -7.99 -3.42 -8.47
C ALA A 144 -6.57 -3.81 -8.92
N VAL A 145 -5.52 -3.24 -8.30
CA VAL A 145 -4.14 -3.63 -8.61
C VAL A 145 -3.91 -5.11 -8.30
N ASN A 146 -4.46 -5.63 -7.20
CA ASN A 146 -4.37 -7.04 -6.85
C ASN A 146 -4.92 -7.94 -7.97
N LYS A 147 -6.13 -7.65 -8.47
CA LYS A 147 -6.75 -8.38 -9.57
C LYS A 147 -5.94 -8.28 -10.87
N ASP A 148 -5.38 -7.11 -11.14
CA ASP A 148 -4.54 -6.90 -12.33
C ASP A 148 -3.24 -7.72 -12.24
N ILE A 149 -2.63 -7.79 -11.06
CA ILE A 149 -1.46 -8.65 -10.82
C ILE A 149 -1.84 -10.12 -10.99
N TRP A 150 -2.94 -10.60 -10.41
CA TRP A 150 -3.40 -11.98 -10.64
C TRP A 150 -3.63 -12.31 -12.11
N SER A 151 -4.24 -11.39 -12.85
CA SER A 151 -4.46 -11.54 -14.29
C SER A 151 -3.14 -11.63 -15.05
N PHE A 152 -2.15 -10.81 -14.66
CA PHE A 152 -0.79 -10.90 -15.18
C PHE A 152 -0.16 -12.26 -14.86
N LEU A 153 -0.20 -12.72 -13.60
CA LEU A 153 0.37 -14.00 -13.20
C LEU A 153 -0.25 -15.18 -13.97
N HIS A 154 -1.56 -15.15 -14.18
CA HIS A 154 -2.27 -16.17 -14.95
C HIS A 154 -1.85 -16.19 -16.43
N LEU A 155 -1.72 -15.02 -17.06
CA LEU A 155 -1.26 -14.87 -18.45
C LEU A 155 0.13 -15.47 -18.66
N HIS A 156 1.01 -15.35 -17.66
CA HIS A 156 2.37 -15.89 -17.70
C HIS A 156 2.50 -17.31 -17.13
N HIS A 157 1.38 -17.97 -16.78
CA HIS A 157 1.34 -19.30 -16.19
C HIS A 157 2.20 -19.45 -14.91
N ILE A 158 2.32 -18.38 -14.13
CA ILE A 158 3.06 -18.37 -12.87
C ILE A 158 2.18 -19.02 -11.79
N GLN A 159 2.68 -20.09 -11.17
CA GLN A 159 1.97 -20.74 -10.06
C GLN A 159 2.12 -19.93 -8.78
N ALA A 160 1.03 -19.24 -8.41
CA ALA A 160 0.91 -18.45 -7.20
C ALA A 160 0.14 -19.16 -6.09
#